data_AF-A0A382JET2-F1
#
_entry.id   AF-A0A382JET2-F1
#
_cell.length_a   1.000
_cell.length_b   1.000
_cell.length_c   1.000
_cell.angle_alpha   90.00
_cell.angle_beta   90.00
_cell.angle_gamma   90.00
#
_symmetry.space_group_name_H-M   'P 1'
#
loop_
_entity.id
_entity.type
_entity.pdbx_description
1 polymer ?
#
loop_
_entity_poly.entity_id
_entity_poly.type
_entity_poly.pdbx_seq_one_letter_code
_entity_poly.pdbx_strand_id
1 'polypeptide(L)'
;MKKASPSKGIIRENYDPLILAKSYQDFGATCLSVLTNKEYFQGSLDHITQVKEVVQLPVLRKDFIVDKYQIYESLYRGADCILLIVAALSRRQLKEYYQLAIELGLDVLVEVHTHLELEQALEIEPTILGINNRNLETFEINLETTKNLVKEIPDNILIISESGIKTKEDINRITSYGVNTFLVGEALMRNNNPGKKLKNLFYS
;
A
#
# COMPACT_ATOMS: atom_id res chain seq x y z
N MET A 1 -4.29 2.97 6.59
CA MET A 1 -4.49 3.64 7.88
C MET A 1 -3.31 4.57 8.12
N LYS A 2 -3.52 5.89 8.02
CA LYS A 2 -2.45 6.89 7.94
C LYS A 2 -2.81 8.14 8.75
N LYS A 3 -2.06 8.44 9.81
CA LYS A 3 -2.27 9.59 10.70
C LYS A 3 -1.71 10.89 10.11
N ALA A 4 -0.46 10.86 9.66
CA ALA A 4 0.23 11.99 9.06
C ALA A 4 0.98 11.58 7.78
N SER A 5 1.54 12.54 7.06
CA SER A 5 2.54 12.30 6.01
C SER A 5 3.45 13.51 5.80
N PRO A 6 4.69 13.34 5.30
CA PRO A 6 5.62 14.44 5.06
C PRO A 6 5.04 15.59 4.23
N SER A 7 4.29 15.27 3.17
CA SER A 7 3.77 16.26 2.23
C SER A 7 2.50 17.00 2.70
N LYS A 8 1.85 16.54 3.77
CA LYS A 8 0.54 17.06 4.22
C LYS A 8 0.41 17.31 5.72
N GLY A 9 1.44 17.02 6.52
CA GLY A 9 1.35 17.08 7.97
C GLY A 9 0.32 16.09 8.52
N ILE A 10 -0.41 16.49 9.57
CA ILE A 10 -1.48 15.68 10.17
C ILE A 10 -2.67 15.61 9.21
N ILE A 11 -3.09 14.39 8.89
CA ILE A 11 -4.23 14.10 8.02
C ILE A 11 -5.49 13.85 8.87
N ARG A 12 -5.32 13.23 10.04
CA ARG A 12 -6.40 12.95 10.99
C ARG A 12 -5.90 13.09 12.43
N GLU A 13 -6.40 14.10 13.13
CA GLU A 13 -6.10 14.32 14.55
C GLU A 13 -6.60 13.17 15.42
N ASN A 14 -7.90 12.83 15.30
CA ASN A 14 -8.55 11.74 16.02
C ASN A 14 -8.30 10.41 15.31
N TYR A 15 -7.08 9.90 15.46
CA TYR A 15 -6.63 8.63 14.90
C TYR A 15 -6.68 7.53 15.96
N ASP A 16 -7.61 6.59 15.78
CA ASP A 16 -7.69 5.33 16.53
C ASP A 16 -7.61 4.17 15.53
N PRO A 17 -6.53 3.37 15.55
CA PRO A 17 -6.35 2.31 14.57
C PRO A 17 -7.39 1.18 14.72
N LEU A 18 -7.84 0.87 15.93
CA LEU A 18 -8.79 -0.22 16.17
C LEU A 18 -10.17 0.15 15.63
N ILE A 19 -10.64 1.37 15.92
CA ILE A 19 -11.92 1.87 15.40
C ILE A 19 -11.89 1.95 13.87
N LEU A 20 -10.79 2.45 13.30
CA LEU A 20 -10.63 2.57 11.84
C LEU A 20 -10.60 1.20 11.15
N ALA A 21 -9.88 0.22 11.72
CA ALA A 21 -9.80 -1.12 11.16
C ALA A 21 -11.16 -1.82 11.12
N LYS A 22 -11.89 -1.82 12.25
CA LYS A 22 -13.26 -2.36 12.30
C LYS A 22 -14.17 -1.68 11.29
N SER A 23 -14.11 -0.35 11.24
CA SER A 23 -14.90 0.41 10.26
C SER A 23 -14.54 0.03 8.82
N TYR A 24 -13.27 -0.11 8.47
CA TYR A 24 -12.92 -0.53 7.11
C TYR A 24 -13.40 -1.94 6.78
N GLN A 25 -13.31 -2.89 7.70
CA GLN A 25 -13.86 -4.23 7.51
C GLN A 25 -15.38 -4.20 7.30
N ASP A 26 -16.11 -3.53 8.19
CA ASP A 26 -17.58 -3.45 8.13
C ASP A 26 -18.11 -2.78 6.86
N PHE A 27 -17.30 -1.91 6.25
CA PHE A 27 -17.64 -1.21 5.01
C PHE A 27 -17.04 -1.83 3.74
N GLY A 28 -16.39 -3.00 3.85
CA GLY A 28 -16.01 -3.83 2.71
C GLY A 28 -14.57 -3.66 2.21
N ALA A 29 -13.62 -3.24 3.04
CA ALA A 29 -12.22 -3.31 2.66
C ALA A 29 -11.76 -4.77 2.52
N THR A 30 -10.99 -5.09 1.47
CA THR A 30 -10.41 -6.42 1.27
C THR A 30 -9.20 -6.68 2.17
N CYS A 31 -8.34 -5.67 2.31
CA CYS A 31 -7.11 -5.70 3.12
C CYS A 31 -6.90 -4.35 3.81
N LEU A 32 -6.04 -4.32 4.82
CA LEU A 32 -5.63 -3.10 5.50
C LEU A 32 -4.14 -2.81 5.24
N SER A 33 -3.83 -1.58 4.89
CA SER A 33 -2.45 -1.07 4.88
C SER A 33 -2.23 -0.24 6.14
N VAL A 34 -1.27 -0.63 7.00
CA VAL A 34 -0.98 0.06 8.27
C VAL A 34 0.38 0.74 8.17
N LEU A 35 0.39 2.07 8.35
CA LEU A 35 1.65 2.82 8.42
C LEU A 35 2.30 2.58 9.79
N THR A 36 3.54 2.07 9.78
CA THR A 36 4.29 1.76 11.00
C THR A 36 5.44 2.72 11.29
N ASN A 37 5.83 3.54 10.29
CA ASN A 37 6.87 4.54 10.43
C ASN A 37 6.48 5.65 11.41
N LYS A 38 7.26 5.83 12.49
CA LYS A 38 7.00 6.81 13.55
C LYS A 38 7.31 8.24 13.11
N GLU A 39 8.48 8.47 12.51
CA GLU A 39 9.03 9.80 12.25
C GLU A 39 8.20 10.60 11.24
N TYR A 40 7.87 9.98 10.11
CA TYR A 40 7.26 10.69 8.97
C TYR A 40 5.73 10.57 8.93
N PHE A 41 5.19 9.46 9.45
CA PHE A 41 3.76 9.15 9.33
C PHE A 41 3.03 9.13 10.68
N GLN A 42 3.77 9.28 11.79
CA GLN A 42 3.25 9.09 13.16
C GLN A 42 2.53 7.75 13.31
N GLY A 43 3.04 6.72 12.64
CA GLY A 43 2.60 5.35 12.74
C GLY A 43 3.18 4.66 13.97
N SER A 44 2.78 3.40 14.17
CA SER A 44 3.40 2.52 15.14
C SER A 44 3.33 1.10 14.62
N LEU A 45 4.40 0.35 14.82
CA LEU A 45 4.45 -1.06 14.51
C LEU A 45 3.45 -1.88 15.35
N ASP A 46 3.20 -1.47 16.60
CA ASP A 46 2.23 -2.14 17.48
C ASP A 46 0.80 -2.07 16.93
N HIS A 47 0.50 -1.10 16.05
CA HIS A 47 -0.80 -1.02 15.41
C HIS A 47 -1.12 -2.26 14.56
N ILE A 48 -0.12 -2.96 14.01
CA ILE A 48 -0.37 -4.19 13.25
C ILE A 48 -1.00 -5.24 14.17
N THR A 49 -0.36 -5.53 15.30
CA THR A 49 -0.85 -6.51 16.28
C THR A 49 -2.23 -6.12 16.81
N GLN A 50 -2.41 -4.85 17.20
CA GLN A 50 -3.70 -4.33 17.71
C GLN A 50 -4.82 -4.44 16.67
N VAL A 51 -4.54 -4.20 15.40
CA VAL A 51 -5.53 -4.30 14.31
C VAL A 51 -5.90 -5.77 14.08
N LYS A 52 -4.92 -6.67 14.06
CA LYS A 52 -5.15 -8.12 13.89
C LYS A 52 -5.99 -8.73 15.02
N GLU A 53 -6.00 -8.13 16.21
CA GLU A 53 -6.89 -8.56 17.31
C GLU A 53 -8.37 -8.25 17.07
N VAL A 54 -8.69 -7.31 16.17
CA VAL A 54 -10.06 -6.81 16.01
C VAL A 54 -10.68 -7.03 14.63
N VAL A 55 -9.89 -7.45 13.64
CA VAL A 55 -10.35 -7.75 12.27
C VAL A 55 -9.72 -9.04 11.74
N GLN A 56 -10.36 -9.64 10.74
CA GLN A 56 -9.88 -10.84 10.06
C GLN A 56 -9.22 -10.53 8.71
N LEU A 57 -9.16 -9.26 8.32
CA LEU A 57 -8.56 -8.83 7.05
C LEU A 57 -7.03 -9.01 7.07
N PRO A 58 -6.42 -9.35 5.93
CA PRO A 58 -4.97 -9.30 5.76
C PRO A 58 -4.42 -7.89 5.99
N VAL A 59 -3.25 -7.80 6.62
CA VAL A 59 -2.59 -6.55 6.98
C VAL A 59 -1.23 -6.44 6.28
N LEU A 60 -1.11 -5.42 5.42
CA LEU A 60 0.14 -4.93 4.86
C LEU A 60 0.84 -4.00 5.88
N ARG A 61 2.08 -4.34 6.24
CA ARG A 61 3.01 -3.36 6.85
C ARG A 61 3.46 -2.38 5.78
N LYS A 62 2.95 -1.14 5.85
CA LYS A 62 3.43 -0.04 5.00
C LYS A 62 4.53 0.72 5.75
N ASP A 63 5.77 0.43 5.41
CA ASP A 63 6.97 1.09 5.93
C ASP A 63 8.09 1.04 4.89
N PHE A 64 9.19 1.76 5.13
CA PHE A 64 10.40 1.64 4.33
C PHE A 64 11.23 0.47 4.85
N ILE A 65 11.12 -0.69 4.19
CA ILE A 65 11.93 -1.87 4.53
C ILE A 65 13.28 -1.77 3.81
N VAL A 66 14.34 -1.53 4.58
CA VAL A 66 15.72 -1.39 4.11
C VAL A 66 16.67 -2.42 4.73
N ASP A 67 16.21 -3.16 5.74
CA ASP A 67 16.96 -4.21 6.42
C ASP A 67 16.12 -5.50 6.60
N LYS A 68 16.76 -6.67 6.51
CA LYS A 68 16.13 -7.99 6.70
C LYS A 68 15.48 -8.13 8.08
N TYR A 69 16.03 -7.48 9.11
CA TYR A 69 15.45 -7.42 10.45
C TYR A 69 13.99 -6.96 10.41
N GLN A 70 13.67 -5.97 9.57
CA GLN A 70 12.29 -5.46 9.45
C GLN A 70 11.33 -6.50 8.86
N ILE A 71 11.81 -7.46 8.07
CA ILE A 71 10.98 -8.54 7.53
C ILE A 71 10.60 -9.50 8.66
N TYR A 72 11.57 -9.95 9.46
CA TYR A 72 11.31 -10.76 10.65
C TYR A 72 10.42 -10.04 11.66
N GLU A 73 10.65 -8.74 11.85
CA GLU A 73 9.85 -7.90 12.71
C GLU A 73 8.39 -7.82 12.22
N SER A 74 8.18 -7.78 10.90
CA SER A 74 6.83 -7.80 10.30
C SER A 74 6.11 -9.11 10.58
N LEU A 75 6.79 -10.24 10.37
CA LEU A 75 6.27 -11.57 10.68
C LEU A 75 5.91 -11.70 12.16
N TYR A 76 6.83 -11.32 13.06
CA TYR A 76 6.62 -11.39 14.51
C TYR A 76 5.40 -10.57 14.97
N ARG A 77 5.12 -9.44 14.30
CA ARG A 77 3.99 -8.56 14.63
C ARG A 77 2.66 -9.01 14.03
N GLY A 78 2.69 -10.04 13.18
CA GLY A 78 1.50 -10.60 12.54
C GLY A 78 1.09 -9.88 11.25
N ALA A 79 2.02 -9.22 10.56
CA ALA A 79 1.76 -8.74 9.21
C ALA A 79 1.59 -9.93 8.27
N ASP A 80 0.68 -9.81 7.30
CA ASP A 80 0.46 -10.83 6.26
C ASP A 80 1.21 -10.47 4.98
N CYS A 81 1.47 -9.16 4.79
CA CYS A 81 2.16 -8.63 3.61
C CYS A 81 3.16 -7.53 4.00
N ILE A 82 4.24 -7.39 3.24
CA ILE A 82 5.21 -6.31 3.37
C ILE A 82 5.34 -5.48 2.10
N LEU A 83 5.87 -4.27 2.23
CA LEU A 83 6.17 -3.36 1.12
C LEU A 83 7.66 -3.39 0.79
N LEU A 84 8.00 -3.63 -0.49
CA LEU A 84 9.34 -3.35 -1.02
C LEU A 84 9.25 -2.26 -2.09
N ILE A 85 9.96 -1.15 -1.88
CA ILE A 85 9.96 -0.02 -2.81
C ILE A 85 11.21 -0.12 -3.68
N VAL A 86 11.06 -0.29 -4.99
CA VAL A 86 12.20 -0.48 -5.90
C VAL A 86 13.14 0.73 -5.86
N ALA A 87 12.61 1.94 -5.83
CA ALA A 87 13.40 3.17 -5.72
C ALA A 87 14.25 3.27 -4.42
N ALA A 88 13.94 2.49 -3.38
CA ALA A 88 14.66 2.51 -2.09
C ALA A 88 15.68 1.36 -1.93
N LEU A 89 15.75 0.43 -2.88
CA LEU A 89 16.53 -0.79 -2.76
C LEU A 89 17.46 -0.98 -3.95
N SER A 90 18.66 -1.49 -3.71
CA SER A 90 19.47 -2.04 -4.80
C SER A 90 18.79 -3.28 -5.38
N ARG A 91 19.04 -3.59 -6.67
CA ARG A 91 18.56 -4.84 -7.31
C ARG A 91 18.85 -6.09 -6.48
N ARG A 92 20.04 -6.17 -5.88
CA ARG A 92 20.43 -7.28 -4.99
C ARG A 92 19.55 -7.32 -3.74
N GLN A 93 19.36 -6.19 -3.05
CA GLN A 93 18.49 -6.14 -1.87
C GLN A 93 17.05 -6.49 -2.20
N LEU A 94 16.51 -5.96 -3.30
CA LEU A 94 15.14 -6.27 -3.75
C LEU A 94 14.95 -7.79 -3.89
N LYS A 95 15.85 -8.46 -4.62
CA LYS A 95 15.80 -9.92 -4.79
C LYS A 95 15.93 -10.68 -3.47
N GLU A 96 16.92 -10.32 -2.65
CA GLU A 96 17.15 -10.99 -1.36
C GLU A 96 15.98 -10.81 -0.39
N TYR A 97 15.37 -9.63 -0.37
CA TYR A 97 14.29 -9.29 0.56
C TYR A 97 12.97 -9.92 0.11
N TYR A 98 12.70 -9.92 -1.20
CA TYR A 98 11.56 -10.61 -1.77
C TYR A 98 11.63 -12.11 -1.46
N GLN A 99 12.76 -12.76 -1.77
CA GLN A 99 12.94 -14.19 -1.52
C GLN A 99 12.79 -14.53 -0.02
N LEU A 100 13.41 -13.76 0.87
CA LEU A 100 13.29 -13.98 2.30
C LEU A 100 11.83 -13.87 2.78
N ALA A 101 11.08 -12.87 2.30
CA ALA A 101 9.68 -12.71 2.70
C ALA A 101 8.81 -13.89 2.24
N ILE A 102 9.00 -14.36 1.00
CA ILE A 102 8.30 -15.54 0.48
C ILE A 102 8.65 -16.80 1.29
N GLU A 103 9.93 -17.02 1.62
CA GLU A 103 10.37 -18.16 2.46
C GLU A 103 9.76 -18.14 3.87
N LEU A 104 9.45 -16.94 4.38
CA LEU A 104 8.77 -16.74 5.67
C LEU A 104 7.24 -16.80 5.58
N GLY A 105 6.67 -16.96 4.38
CA GLY A 105 5.22 -17.01 4.15
C GLY A 105 4.54 -15.65 4.17
N LEU A 106 5.29 -14.56 3.96
CA LEU A 106 4.74 -13.21 3.79
C LEU A 106 4.47 -12.93 2.31
N ASP A 107 3.32 -12.33 2.02
CA ASP A 107 3.10 -11.72 0.71
C ASP A 107 3.96 -10.45 0.55
N VAL A 108 4.26 -10.07 -0.68
CA VAL A 108 5.09 -8.88 -0.97
C VAL A 108 4.44 -7.99 -2.01
N LEU A 109 4.13 -6.76 -1.62
CA LEU A 109 3.77 -5.69 -2.54
C LEU A 109 5.05 -4.99 -3.02
N VAL A 110 5.41 -5.18 -4.28
CA VAL A 110 6.56 -4.51 -4.91
C VAL A 110 6.09 -3.19 -5.55
N GLU A 111 6.53 -2.06 -5.00
CA GLU A 111 6.09 -0.72 -5.43
C GLU A 111 7.07 -0.10 -6.46
N VAL A 112 6.53 0.35 -7.58
CA VAL A 112 7.26 0.99 -8.70
C VAL A 112 6.62 2.31 -9.12
N HIS A 113 7.44 3.19 -9.71
CA HIS A 113 7.03 4.52 -10.18
C HIS A 113 7.39 4.78 -11.64
N THR A 114 8.37 4.05 -12.19
CA THR A 114 8.96 4.29 -13.51
C THR A 114 9.14 2.99 -14.29
N HIS A 115 9.35 3.09 -15.62
CA HIS A 115 9.62 1.92 -16.46
C HIS A 115 10.89 1.18 -16.03
N LEU A 116 11.93 1.91 -15.61
CA LEU A 116 13.17 1.30 -15.13
C LEU A 116 12.96 0.53 -13.82
N GLU A 117 12.15 1.06 -12.91
CA GLU A 117 11.77 0.34 -11.68
C GLU A 117 10.92 -0.88 -12.00
N LEU A 118 10.01 -0.78 -12.97
CA LEU A 118 9.19 -1.90 -13.42
C LEU A 118 10.05 -3.03 -14.00
N GLU A 119 10.99 -2.73 -14.89
CA GLU A 119 11.92 -3.72 -15.44
C GLU A 119 12.65 -4.47 -14.33
N GLN A 120 13.17 -3.74 -13.33
CA GLN A 120 13.83 -4.34 -12.16
C GLN A 120 12.91 -5.18 -11.30
N ALA A 121 11.67 -4.73 -11.11
CA ALA A 121 10.66 -5.51 -10.37
C ALA A 121 10.33 -6.81 -11.09
N LEU A 122 10.23 -6.81 -12.43
CA LEU A 122 9.88 -8.01 -13.18
C LEU A 122 10.98 -9.09 -13.15
N GLU A 123 12.25 -8.72 -12.92
CA GLU A 123 13.37 -9.67 -12.75
C GLU A 123 13.20 -10.62 -11.54
N ILE A 124 12.38 -10.26 -10.56
CA ILE A 124 12.10 -11.08 -9.37
C ILE A 124 10.76 -11.84 -9.46
N GLU A 125 10.07 -11.75 -10.59
CA GLU A 125 8.80 -12.44 -10.87
C GLU A 125 7.75 -12.25 -9.74
N PRO A 126 7.37 -11.00 -9.41
CA PRO A 126 6.50 -10.71 -8.28
C PRO A 126 5.07 -11.18 -8.57
N THR A 127 4.36 -11.66 -7.55
CA THR A 127 2.93 -11.98 -7.66
C THR A 127 2.04 -10.74 -7.50
N ILE A 128 2.52 -9.72 -6.78
CA ILE A 128 1.79 -8.47 -6.52
C ILE A 128 2.69 -7.26 -6.82
N LEU A 129 2.20 -6.34 -7.65
CA LEU A 129 2.93 -5.15 -8.06
C LEU A 129 2.07 -3.89 -7.86
N GLY A 130 2.63 -2.92 -7.14
CA GLY A 130 2.02 -1.62 -6.86
C GLY A 130 2.56 -0.55 -7.80
N ILE A 131 1.69 0.09 -8.58
CA ILE A 131 2.04 1.28 -9.37
C ILE A 131 1.66 2.52 -8.57
N ASN A 132 2.66 3.25 -8.09
CA ASN A 132 2.43 4.46 -7.31
C ASN A 132 2.42 5.71 -8.20
N ASN A 133 1.24 6.34 -8.29
CA ASN A 133 1.03 7.53 -9.13
C ASN A 133 1.66 8.80 -8.57
N ARG A 134 2.31 8.77 -7.40
CA ARG A 134 3.00 9.90 -6.80
C ARG A 134 4.50 9.83 -7.06
N ASN A 135 5.05 10.83 -7.72
CA ASN A 135 6.49 10.99 -7.82
C ASN A 135 7.09 11.28 -6.42
N LEU A 136 8.11 10.52 -6.00
CA LEU A 136 8.70 10.64 -4.66
C LEU A 136 9.59 11.89 -4.49
N GLU A 137 10.10 12.47 -5.57
CA GLU A 137 10.95 13.67 -5.56
C GLU A 137 10.10 14.96 -5.58
N THR A 138 9.10 15.01 -6.46
CA THR A 138 8.27 16.23 -6.67
C THR A 138 6.95 16.21 -5.89
N PHE A 139 6.54 15.06 -5.38
CA PHE A 139 5.22 14.79 -4.78
C PHE A 139 4.02 15.00 -5.71
N GLU A 140 4.25 15.27 -6.99
CA GLU A 140 3.22 15.37 -8.02
C GLU A 140 2.51 14.04 -8.20
N ILE A 141 1.22 14.11 -8.51
CA ILE A 141 0.38 12.93 -8.68
C ILE A 141 -0.12 12.92 -10.13
N ASN A 142 0.12 11.81 -10.82
CA ASN A 142 -0.36 11.59 -12.18
C ASN A 142 -0.93 10.17 -12.34
N LEU A 143 -2.24 10.04 -12.51
CA LEU A 143 -2.89 8.74 -12.72
C LEU A 143 -2.51 8.07 -14.07
N GLU A 144 -1.93 8.84 -15.01
CA GLU A 144 -1.39 8.27 -16.25
C GLU A 144 -0.17 7.39 -16.01
N THR A 145 0.52 7.49 -14.86
CA THR A 145 1.61 6.57 -14.50
C THR A 145 1.10 5.13 -14.51
N THR A 146 -0.06 4.85 -13.90
CA THR A 146 -0.70 3.53 -13.95
C THR A 146 -0.98 3.09 -15.40
N LYS A 147 -1.57 3.97 -16.22
CA LYS A 147 -1.89 3.66 -17.63
C LYS A 147 -0.67 3.29 -18.47
N ASN A 148 0.45 3.94 -18.21
CA ASN A 148 1.67 3.76 -18.98
C ASN A 148 2.37 2.45 -18.60
N LEU A 149 2.47 2.17 -17.30
CA LEU A 149 3.18 1.00 -16.78
C LEU A 149 2.40 -0.31 -16.89
N VAL A 150 1.06 -0.28 -16.77
CA VAL A 150 0.22 -1.50 -16.76
C VAL A 150 0.40 -2.36 -18.02
N LYS A 151 0.73 -1.76 -19.16
CA LYS A 151 0.85 -2.44 -20.45
C LYS A 151 2.07 -3.36 -20.56
N GLU A 152 3.05 -3.16 -19.69
CA GLU A 152 4.30 -3.94 -19.66
C GLU A 152 4.25 -5.06 -18.62
N ILE A 153 3.16 -5.16 -17.85
CA ILE A 153 3.02 -6.12 -16.76
C ILE A 153 2.33 -7.39 -17.28
N PRO A 154 2.91 -8.59 -17.05
CA PRO A 154 2.25 -9.85 -17.36
C PRO A 154 0.89 -10.03 -16.66
N ASP A 155 -0.06 -10.65 -17.35
CA ASP A 155 -1.44 -10.85 -16.86
C ASP A 155 -1.55 -11.69 -15.57
N ASN A 156 -0.51 -12.46 -15.24
CA ASN A 156 -0.48 -13.30 -14.03
C ASN A 156 -0.08 -12.53 -12.76
N ILE A 157 0.23 -11.24 -12.86
CA ILE A 157 0.62 -10.39 -11.72
C ILE A 157 -0.59 -9.57 -11.26
N LEU A 158 -0.87 -9.57 -9.96
CA LEU A 158 -1.91 -8.71 -9.38
C LEU A 158 -1.40 -7.27 -9.34
N ILE A 159 -2.06 -6.38 -10.08
CA ILE A 159 -1.69 -4.96 -10.16
C ILE A 159 -2.52 -4.14 -9.18
N ILE A 160 -1.85 -3.30 -8.38
CA ILE A 160 -2.47 -2.36 -7.44
C ILE A 160 -2.11 -0.93 -7.85
N SER A 161 -3.10 -0.06 -8.08
CA SER A 161 -2.84 1.37 -8.29
C SER A 161 -2.85 2.12 -6.95
N GLU A 162 -1.84 2.96 -6.73
CA GLU A 162 -1.66 3.69 -5.47
C GLU A 162 -1.56 5.20 -5.70
N SER A 163 -1.91 5.97 -4.66
CA SER A 163 -1.88 7.44 -4.64
C SER A 163 -2.85 8.12 -5.62
N GLY A 164 -3.35 9.29 -5.23
CA GLY A 164 -4.15 10.14 -6.13
C GLY A 164 -5.63 9.80 -6.28
N ILE A 165 -6.04 8.58 -5.90
CA ILE A 165 -7.44 8.12 -6.01
C ILE A 165 -8.32 8.78 -4.93
N LYS A 166 -9.25 9.64 -5.34
CA LYS A 166 -10.11 10.43 -4.44
C LYS A 166 -11.60 10.32 -4.75
N THR A 167 -11.94 10.10 -6.01
CA THR A 167 -13.32 10.07 -6.50
C THR A 167 -13.62 8.79 -7.27
N LYS A 168 -14.91 8.61 -7.61
CA LYS A 168 -15.37 7.45 -8.37
C LYS A 168 -14.91 7.54 -9.84
N GLU A 169 -14.75 8.76 -10.34
CA GLU A 169 -14.19 9.05 -11.66
C GLU A 169 -12.72 8.60 -11.75
N ASP A 170 -11.93 8.81 -10.68
CA ASP A 170 -10.54 8.31 -10.62
C ASP A 170 -10.51 6.77 -10.69
N ILE A 171 -11.40 6.11 -9.94
CA ILE A 171 -11.53 4.64 -9.94
C ILE A 171 -11.93 4.14 -11.33
N ASN A 172 -12.95 4.73 -11.94
CA ASN A 172 -13.41 4.36 -13.28
C ASN A 172 -12.32 4.56 -14.34
N ARG A 173 -11.54 5.64 -14.21
CA ARG A 173 -10.41 5.91 -15.10
C ARG A 173 -9.34 4.83 -15.00
N ILE A 174 -8.91 4.46 -13.79
CA ILE A 174 -7.91 3.41 -13.59
C ILE A 174 -8.45 2.02 -13.99
N THR A 175 -9.73 1.76 -13.71
CA THR A 175 -10.43 0.53 -14.14
C THR A 175 -10.44 0.41 -15.66
N SER A 176 -10.59 1.53 -16.38
CA SER A 176 -10.50 1.54 -17.85
C SER A 176 -9.12 1.16 -18.39
N TYR A 177 -8.09 1.15 -17.55
CA TYR A 177 -6.73 0.68 -17.87
C TYR A 177 -6.51 -0.80 -17.54
N GLY A 178 -7.53 -1.52 -17.05
CA GLY A 178 -7.44 -2.93 -16.67
C GLY A 178 -7.07 -3.16 -15.20
N VAL A 179 -6.91 -2.12 -14.39
CA VAL A 179 -6.52 -2.24 -12.97
C VAL A 179 -7.74 -2.11 -12.06
N ASN A 180 -8.02 -3.16 -11.29
CA ASN A 180 -9.22 -3.27 -10.43
C ASN A 180 -8.89 -3.29 -8.93
N THR A 181 -7.61 -3.17 -8.57
CA THR A 181 -7.14 -3.18 -7.18
C THR A 181 -6.49 -1.85 -6.84
N PHE A 182 -6.78 -1.34 -5.65
CA PHE A 182 -6.46 0.04 -5.27
C PHE A 182 -5.93 0.11 -3.83
N LEU A 183 -4.88 0.91 -3.61
CA LEU A 183 -4.45 1.30 -2.27
C LEU A 183 -4.84 2.76 -2.00
N VAL A 184 -5.91 2.95 -1.23
CA VAL A 184 -6.46 4.29 -0.94
C VAL A 184 -6.30 4.63 0.54
N GLY A 185 -5.64 5.76 0.83
CA GLY A 185 -5.41 6.22 2.20
C GLY A 185 -5.96 7.62 2.47
N GLU A 186 -5.34 8.63 1.87
CA GLU A 186 -5.60 10.03 2.22
C GLU A 186 -7.07 10.45 2.04
N ALA A 187 -7.68 10.10 0.91
CA ALA A 187 -9.08 10.45 0.63
C ALA A 187 -10.06 9.89 1.66
N LEU A 188 -9.77 8.71 2.22
CA LEU A 188 -10.57 8.08 3.27
C LEU A 188 -10.31 8.77 4.61
N MET A 189 -9.06 8.99 4.98
CA MET A 189 -8.67 9.52 6.29
C MET A 189 -9.10 10.96 6.54
N ARG A 190 -9.21 11.77 5.48
CA ARG A 190 -9.75 13.15 5.56
C ARG A 190 -11.27 13.20 5.76
N ASN A 191 -11.99 12.10 5.55
CA ASN A 191 -13.42 12.07 5.74
C ASN A 191 -13.77 11.83 7.22
N ASN A 192 -14.85 12.41 7.70
CA ASN A 192 -15.34 12.19 9.06
C ASN A 192 -15.65 10.69 9.31
N ASN A 193 -16.16 9.99 8.30
CA ASN A 193 -16.42 8.55 8.34
C ASN A 193 -15.66 7.83 7.19
N PRO A 194 -14.41 7.39 7.42
CA PRO A 194 -13.58 6.74 6.41
C PRO A 194 -14.20 5.48 5.81
N GLY A 195 -14.84 4.63 6.62
CA GLY A 195 -15.51 3.42 6.13
C GLY A 195 -16.69 3.73 5.20
N LYS A 196 -17.57 4.68 5.55
CA LYS A 196 -18.64 5.13 4.64
C LYS A 196 -18.09 5.72 3.35
N LYS A 197 -17.00 6.50 3.41
CA LYS A 197 -16.35 7.04 2.21
C LYS A 197 -15.79 5.93 1.33
N LEU A 198 -15.21 4.87 1.90
CA LEU A 198 -14.79 3.67 1.16
C LEU A 198 -15.99 3.05 0.44
N LYS A 199 -17.09 2.79 1.16
CA LYS A 199 -18.29 2.22 0.55
C LYS A 199 -18.82 3.06 -0.61
N ASN A 200 -18.86 4.38 -0.46
CA ASN A 200 -19.30 5.29 -1.51
C ASN A 200 -18.35 5.39 -2.71
N LEU A 201 -17.09 5.02 -2.55
CA LEU A 201 -16.14 5.01 -3.65
C LEU A 201 -16.26 3.73 -4.49
N PHE A 202 -16.51 2.58 -3.85
CA PHE A 202 -16.40 1.28 -4.51
C PHE A 202 -17.72 0.53 -4.70
N TYR A 203 -18.76 0.84 -3.90
CA TYR A 203 -19.99 0.01 -3.83
C TYR A 203 -21.31 0.78 -3.92
N SER A 204 -21.32 2.11 -3.77
CA SER A 204 -22.50 2.97 -3.97
C SER A 204 -22.32 3.81 -5.23
#